data_AF-A0A2A3M747-F1
#
_entry.id   AF-A0A2A3M747-F1
#
_cell.length_a   1.000
_cell.length_b   1.000
_cell.length_c   1.000
_cell.angle_alpha   90.00
_cell.angle_beta   90.00
_cell.angle_gamma   90.00
#
_symmetry.space_group_name_H-M   'P 1'
#
loop_
_entity.id
_entity.type
_entity.pdbx_description
1 polymer ?
#
loop_
_entity_poly.entity_id
_entity_poly.type
_entity_poly.pdbx_seq_one_letter_code
_entity_poly.pdbx_strand_id
1 'polypeptide(L)'
;MRFLAEKCLVTVNPMLREQSIEQGRLAAILTEPRDSWSNQLLVEYLDPLKVRVEQGNTDLRSVRLAARAAANLLESAQLDLGALPTQKTLESFWKRSPGQVAAVTGFVGHLNRRHGLELQAKPDARWLSHAKRQKAERELVAMLYESTDEDFEGRWIVKGLAYFHDVARVSRKALIYQPHDYRGVAGYNVTHKGETLWVPSASSYQRSVHSN
;
A
#
# COMPACT_ATOMS: atom_id res chain seq x y z
N MET A 1 15.24 -15.39 -26.38
CA MET A 1 15.93 -14.08 -26.23
C MET A 1 17.36 -14.19 -25.69
N ARG A 2 17.64 -15.01 -24.65
CA ARG A 2 18.98 -15.11 -24.02
C ARG A 2 20.12 -15.52 -24.98
N PHE A 3 19.83 -16.47 -25.88
CA PHE A 3 20.79 -16.98 -26.88
C PHE A 3 21.28 -15.94 -27.91
N LEU A 4 20.43 -14.97 -28.31
CA LEU A 4 20.79 -13.96 -29.30
C LEU A 4 21.63 -12.81 -28.71
N ALA A 5 21.42 -12.51 -27.43
CA ALA A 5 22.23 -11.55 -26.68
C ALA A 5 23.64 -12.10 -26.39
N GLU A 6 23.76 -13.41 -26.10
CA GLU A 6 25.06 -14.11 -25.92
C GLU A 6 25.92 -14.12 -27.19
N LYS A 7 25.30 -14.00 -28.37
CA LYS A 7 25.99 -13.90 -29.65
C LYS A 7 26.30 -12.45 -30.08
N CYS A 8 26.05 -11.46 -29.23
CA CYS A 8 26.22 -10.02 -29.52
C CYS A 8 25.48 -9.52 -30.77
N LEU A 9 24.48 -10.25 -31.26
CA LEU A 9 23.71 -9.87 -32.46
C LEU A 9 22.58 -8.88 -32.15
N VAL A 10 22.20 -8.75 -30.87
CA VAL A 10 21.16 -7.83 -30.39
C VAL A 10 21.56 -7.29 -29.01
N THR A 11 21.65 -5.97 -28.88
CA THR A 11 21.86 -5.29 -27.58
C THR A 11 20.51 -4.87 -26.99
N VAL A 12 20.13 -5.45 -25.86
CA VAL A 12 18.93 -5.02 -25.13
C VAL A 12 19.25 -3.69 -24.44
N ASN A 13 18.59 -2.62 -24.86
CA ASN A 13 18.69 -1.35 -24.16
C ASN A 13 17.94 -1.44 -22.82
N PRO A 14 18.62 -1.33 -21.67
CA PRO A 14 17.99 -1.49 -20.36
C PRO A 14 16.93 -0.42 -20.07
N MET A 15 17.09 0.80 -20.60
CA MET A 15 16.12 1.88 -20.42
C MET A 15 14.82 1.61 -21.18
N LEU A 16 14.92 1.18 -22.44
CA LEU A 16 13.74 0.83 -23.25
C LEU A 16 12.99 -0.38 -22.65
N ARG A 17 13.73 -1.34 -22.08
CA ARG A 17 13.14 -2.48 -21.37
C ARG A 17 12.37 -2.03 -20.14
N GLU A 18 12.96 -1.19 -19.29
CA GLU A 18 12.29 -0.68 -18.08
C GLU A 18 11.04 0.13 -18.44
N GLN A 19 11.11 0.98 -19.46
CA GLN A 19 9.95 1.72 -19.96
C GLN A 19 8.83 0.79 -20.43
N SER A 20 9.14 -0.25 -21.21
CA SER A 20 8.17 -1.24 -21.66
C SER A 20 7.52 -2.00 -20.50
N ILE A 21 8.30 -2.33 -19.46
CA ILE A 21 7.78 -2.95 -18.23
C ILE A 21 6.80 -2.01 -17.51
N GLU A 22 7.17 -0.74 -17.33
CA GLU A 22 6.31 0.24 -16.65
C GLU A 22 5.04 0.54 -17.45
N GLN A 23 5.12 0.60 -18.79
CA GLN A 23 3.96 0.70 -19.67
C GLN A 23 3.02 -0.49 -19.51
N GLY A 24 3.56 -1.72 -19.52
CA GLY A 24 2.75 -2.93 -19.30
C GLY A 24 2.06 -2.95 -17.94
N ARG A 25 2.76 -2.52 -16.88
CA ARG A 25 2.17 -2.39 -15.53
C ARG A 25 1.09 -1.32 -15.47
N LEU A 26 1.28 -0.19 -16.15
CA LEU A 26 0.28 0.88 -16.23
C LEU A 26 -0.96 0.42 -17.01
N ALA A 27 -0.77 -0.29 -18.13
CA ALA A 27 -1.86 -0.87 -18.90
C ALA A 27 -2.67 -1.89 -18.07
N ALA A 28 -2.00 -2.72 -17.27
CA ALA A 28 -2.69 -3.64 -16.36
C ALA A 28 -3.60 -2.89 -15.36
N ILE A 29 -3.13 -1.78 -14.77
CA ILE A 29 -3.94 -0.96 -13.86
C ILE A 29 -5.19 -0.41 -14.55
N LEU A 30 -5.07 0.04 -15.81
CA LEU A 30 -6.19 0.58 -16.58
C LEU A 30 -7.29 -0.46 -16.89
N THR A 31 -6.97 -1.74 -16.79
CA THR A 31 -7.93 -2.83 -17.01
C THR A 31 -8.59 -3.35 -15.73
N GLU A 32 -8.15 -2.89 -14.55
CA GLU A 32 -8.69 -3.35 -13.27
C GLU A 32 -10.09 -2.83 -12.90
N PRO A 33 -10.47 -1.57 -13.21
CA PRO A 33 -11.81 -1.08 -12.90
C PRO A 33 -12.87 -1.98 -13.53
N ARG A 34 -13.82 -2.44 -12.71
CA ARG A 34 -14.86 -3.40 -13.12
C ARG A 34 -15.90 -2.76 -14.03
N ASP A 35 -16.11 -1.46 -13.87
CA ASP A 35 -17.11 -0.69 -14.58
C ASP A 35 -16.47 0.38 -15.48
N SER A 36 -17.18 0.73 -16.55
CA SER A 36 -16.72 1.69 -17.54
C SER A 36 -16.56 3.10 -16.96
N TRP A 37 -17.32 3.44 -15.93
CA TRP A 37 -17.31 4.77 -15.34
C TRP A 37 -16.07 5.02 -14.49
N SER A 38 -15.71 4.09 -13.60
CA SER A 38 -14.44 4.10 -12.88
C SER A 38 -13.25 4.11 -13.83
N ASN A 39 -13.32 3.36 -14.93
CA ASN A 39 -12.28 3.40 -15.96
C ASN A 39 -12.17 4.79 -16.59
N GLN A 40 -13.29 5.41 -16.95
CA GLN A 40 -13.32 6.77 -17.50
C GLN A 40 -12.67 7.77 -16.54
N LEU A 41 -13.05 7.78 -15.25
CA LEU A 41 -12.46 8.67 -14.25
C LEU A 41 -10.94 8.47 -14.11
N LEU A 42 -10.48 7.23 -14.21
CA LEU A 42 -9.07 6.89 -14.15
C LEU A 42 -8.31 7.38 -15.40
N VAL A 43 -8.88 7.21 -16.60
CA VAL A 43 -8.28 7.69 -17.86
C VAL A 43 -8.21 9.21 -17.88
N GLU A 44 -9.31 9.90 -17.52
CA GLU A 44 -9.37 11.37 -17.44
C GLU A 44 -8.26 11.94 -16.52
N TYR A 45 -7.96 11.24 -15.43
CA TYR A 45 -6.88 11.62 -14.54
C TYR A 45 -5.49 11.38 -15.15
N LEU A 46 -5.30 10.28 -15.86
CA LEU A 46 -3.99 9.84 -16.34
C LEU A 46 -3.56 10.55 -17.63
N ASP A 47 -4.48 10.98 -18.48
CA ASP A 47 -4.13 11.67 -19.73
C ASP A 47 -3.25 12.91 -19.54
N PRO A 48 -3.55 13.87 -18.64
CA PRO A 48 -2.64 14.98 -18.39
C PRO A 48 -1.31 14.54 -17.76
N LEU A 49 -1.26 13.39 -17.07
CA LEU A 49 -0.01 12.86 -16.52
C LEU A 49 0.87 12.22 -17.59
N LYS A 50 0.29 11.58 -18.61
CA LYS A 50 1.03 11.05 -19.77
C LYS A 50 1.71 12.17 -20.56
N VAL A 51 1.01 13.29 -20.78
CA VAL A 51 1.60 14.48 -21.42
C VAL A 51 2.81 15.00 -20.63
N ARG A 52 2.75 14.98 -19.30
CA ARG A 52 3.89 15.38 -18.45
C ARG A 52 5.07 14.41 -18.56
N VAL A 53 4.83 13.13 -18.82
CA VAL A 53 5.91 12.15 -19.08
C VAL A 53 6.59 12.48 -20.41
N GLU A 54 5.81 12.74 -21.46
CA GLU A 54 6.34 13.11 -22.78
C GLU A 54 7.18 14.38 -22.73
N GLN A 55 6.80 15.33 -21.88
CA GLN A 55 7.54 16.57 -21.62
C GLN A 55 8.76 16.40 -20.68
N GLY A 56 9.01 15.20 -20.15
CA GLY A 56 10.09 14.95 -19.19
C GLY A 56 9.86 15.55 -17.79
N ASN A 57 8.65 16.03 -17.50
CA ASN A 57 8.28 16.64 -16.22
C ASN A 57 7.98 15.60 -15.11
N THR A 58 7.83 14.33 -15.47
CA THR A 58 7.65 13.20 -14.55
C THR A 58 8.05 11.90 -15.24
N ASP A 59 8.20 10.81 -14.50
CA ASP A 59 8.52 9.49 -15.05
C ASP A 59 7.30 8.54 -15.05
N LEU A 60 7.35 7.50 -15.88
CA LEU A 60 6.30 6.49 -15.96
C LEU A 60 6.05 5.79 -14.61
N ARG A 61 7.09 5.65 -13.78
CA ARG A 61 6.99 5.04 -12.46
C ARG A 61 6.09 5.86 -11.53
N SER A 62 6.24 7.17 -11.53
CA SER A 62 5.43 8.10 -10.76
C SER A 62 3.98 8.08 -11.25
N VAL A 63 3.76 8.08 -12.56
CA VAL A 63 2.42 7.93 -13.14
C VAL A 63 1.79 6.60 -12.76
N ARG A 64 2.54 5.49 -12.81
CA ARG A 64 2.05 4.17 -12.37
C ARG A 64 1.67 4.15 -10.90
N LEU A 65 2.45 4.78 -10.03
CA LEU A 65 2.14 4.87 -8.60
C LEU A 65 0.86 5.68 -8.35
N ALA A 66 0.69 6.80 -9.07
CA ALA A 66 -0.54 7.60 -9.02
C ALA A 66 -1.75 6.83 -9.56
N ALA A 67 -1.60 6.15 -10.69
CA ALA A 67 -2.63 5.30 -11.29
C ALA A 67 -3.10 4.21 -10.32
N ARG A 68 -2.16 3.51 -9.67
CA ARG A 68 -2.47 2.47 -8.68
C ARG A 68 -3.26 3.03 -7.50
N ALA A 69 -2.88 4.20 -6.99
CA ALA A 69 -3.60 4.82 -5.88
C ALA A 69 -5.02 5.24 -6.27
N ALA A 70 -5.20 5.81 -7.47
CA ALA A 70 -6.50 6.17 -8.01
C ALA A 70 -7.39 4.93 -8.23
N ALA A 71 -6.86 3.88 -8.86
CA ALA A 71 -7.57 2.62 -9.09
C ALA A 71 -8.02 1.97 -7.77
N ASN A 72 -7.15 1.89 -6.76
CA ASN A 72 -7.51 1.36 -5.45
C ASN A 72 -8.62 2.17 -4.76
N LEU A 73 -8.62 3.51 -4.91
CA LEU A 73 -9.70 4.34 -4.38
C LEU A 73 -11.03 4.00 -5.07
N LEU A 74 -11.04 3.98 -6.41
CA LEU A 74 -12.24 3.69 -7.20
C LEU A 74 -12.79 2.29 -6.88
N GLU A 75 -11.92 1.28 -6.81
CA GLU A 75 -12.31 -0.08 -6.40
C GLU A 75 -12.93 -0.10 -5.01
N SER A 76 -12.36 0.64 -4.06
CA SER A 76 -12.90 0.71 -2.70
C SER A 76 -14.20 1.49 -2.59
N ALA A 77 -14.43 2.45 -3.49
CA ALA A 77 -15.59 3.32 -3.47
C ALA A 77 -16.83 2.62 -4.04
N GLN A 78 -16.67 1.62 -4.92
CA GLN A 78 -17.76 0.85 -5.54
C GLN A 78 -18.85 1.77 -6.07
N LEU A 79 -18.46 2.68 -6.96
CA LEU A 79 -19.35 3.73 -7.46
C LEU A 79 -20.44 3.14 -8.35
N ASP A 80 -21.66 3.66 -8.19
CA ASP A 80 -22.70 3.49 -9.19
C ASP A 80 -22.34 4.23 -10.49
N LEU A 81 -22.98 3.85 -11.59
CA LEU A 81 -22.76 4.49 -12.89
C LEU A 81 -23.06 6.00 -12.81
N GLY A 82 -22.07 6.84 -13.15
CA GLY A 82 -22.19 8.30 -13.09
C GLY A 82 -22.00 8.91 -11.70
N ALA A 83 -21.86 8.10 -10.65
CA ALA A 83 -21.60 8.60 -9.30
C ALA A 83 -20.13 8.99 -9.13
N LEU A 84 -19.86 10.08 -8.40
CA LEU A 84 -18.51 10.51 -8.07
C LEU A 84 -18.12 10.09 -6.65
N PRO A 85 -16.81 9.91 -6.36
CA PRO A 85 -16.35 9.72 -4.99
C PRO A 85 -16.86 10.82 -4.07
N THR A 86 -17.36 10.42 -2.90
CA THR A 86 -17.77 11.31 -1.82
C THR A 86 -16.70 11.39 -0.74
N GLN A 87 -16.82 12.36 0.17
CA GLN A 87 -15.95 12.45 1.34
C GLN A 87 -16.00 11.16 2.19
N LYS A 88 -17.19 10.56 2.33
CA LYS A 88 -17.38 9.30 3.07
C LYS A 88 -16.65 8.12 2.42
N THR A 89 -16.67 8.01 1.10
CA THR A 89 -15.93 6.95 0.38
C THR A 89 -14.42 7.16 0.50
N LEU A 90 -13.95 8.41 0.43
CA LEU A 90 -12.54 8.75 0.59
C LEU A 90 -12.02 8.45 2.00
N GLU A 91 -12.79 8.79 3.03
CA GLU A 91 -12.46 8.45 4.43
C GLU A 91 -12.45 6.95 4.68
N SER A 92 -13.41 6.22 4.11
CA SER A 92 -13.46 4.75 4.20
C SER A 92 -12.22 4.12 3.56
N PHE A 93 -11.79 4.63 2.40
CA PHE A 93 -10.55 4.25 1.76
C PHE A 93 -9.33 4.52 2.65
N TRP A 94 -9.21 5.71 3.24
CA TRP A 94 -8.10 6.03 4.14
C TRP A 94 -8.07 5.17 5.41
N LYS A 95 -9.23 4.77 5.96
CA LYS A 95 -9.29 3.82 7.08
C LYS A 95 -8.72 2.45 6.72
N ARG A 96 -8.90 2.01 5.47
CA ARG A 96 -8.39 0.72 4.97
C ARG A 96 -6.94 0.81 4.50
N SER A 97 -6.55 1.96 3.97
CA SER A 97 -5.25 2.21 3.33
C SER A 97 -4.63 3.54 3.77
N PRO A 98 -4.33 3.74 5.06
CA PRO A 98 -3.84 5.01 5.59
C PRO A 98 -2.46 5.40 5.03
N GLY A 99 -1.69 4.44 4.51
CA GLY A 99 -0.43 4.69 3.81
C GLY A 99 -0.58 5.27 2.40
N GLN A 100 -1.78 5.30 1.82
CA GLN A 100 -2.02 5.77 0.45
C GLN A 100 -2.58 7.20 0.36
N VAL A 101 -2.74 7.91 1.49
CA VAL A 101 -3.28 9.29 1.55
C VAL A 101 -2.55 10.23 0.59
N ALA A 102 -1.22 10.27 0.65
CA ALA A 102 -0.41 11.14 -0.20
C ALA A 102 -0.52 10.77 -1.69
N ALA A 103 -0.58 9.46 -1.99
CA ALA A 103 -0.64 8.96 -3.35
C ALA A 103 -1.99 9.25 -4.03
N VAL A 104 -3.09 9.29 -3.27
CA VAL A 104 -4.42 9.58 -3.80
C VAL A 104 -4.75 11.08 -3.89
N THR A 105 -3.99 11.93 -3.18
CA THR A 105 -4.21 13.39 -3.14
C THR A 105 -4.25 14.01 -4.54
N GLY A 106 -3.39 13.57 -5.46
CA GLY A 106 -3.35 14.06 -6.83
C GLY A 106 -4.64 13.76 -7.60
N PHE A 107 -5.21 12.58 -7.40
CA PHE A 107 -6.47 12.17 -8.02
C PHE A 107 -7.66 12.93 -7.41
N VAL A 108 -7.72 13.08 -6.09
CA VAL A 108 -8.75 13.90 -5.42
C VAL A 108 -8.72 15.34 -5.94
N GLY A 109 -7.53 15.94 -6.07
CA GLY A 109 -7.38 17.28 -6.64
C GLY A 109 -7.81 17.36 -8.11
N HIS A 110 -7.63 16.29 -8.90
CA HIS A 110 -8.16 16.22 -10.25
C HIS A 110 -9.69 16.18 -10.25
N LEU A 111 -10.31 15.34 -9.42
CA LEU A 111 -11.77 15.25 -9.31
C LEU A 111 -12.39 16.59 -8.90
N ASN A 112 -11.81 17.27 -7.90
CA ASN A 112 -12.26 18.59 -7.48
C ASN A 112 -12.23 19.61 -8.64
N ARG A 113 -11.13 19.66 -9.40
CA ARG A 113 -11.00 20.60 -10.53
C ARG A 113 -11.89 20.26 -11.72
N ARG A 114 -12.00 18.97 -12.07
CA ARG A 114 -12.66 18.51 -13.30
C ARG A 114 -14.18 18.44 -13.15
N HIS A 115 -14.64 18.09 -11.94
CA HIS A 115 -16.04 17.80 -11.64
C HIS A 115 -16.64 18.73 -10.58
N GLY A 116 -15.92 19.79 -10.17
CA GLY A 116 -16.43 20.80 -9.25
C GLY A 116 -16.68 20.28 -7.82
N LEU A 117 -15.93 19.26 -7.40
CA LEU A 117 -16.06 18.69 -6.05
C LEU A 117 -15.26 19.49 -5.02
N GLU A 118 -15.65 19.36 -3.75
CA GLU A 118 -14.96 19.94 -2.60
C GLU A 118 -14.43 18.86 -1.64
N LEU A 119 -13.89 17.77 -2.20
CA LEU A 119 -13.33 16.69 -1.38
C LEU A 119 -12.09 17.19 -0.64
N GLN A 120 -12.01 16.90 0.65
CA GLN A 120 -10.80 17.17 1.42
C GLN A 120 -9.73 16.18 1.01
N ALA A 121 -8.61 16.64 0.48
CA ALA A 121 -7.58 15.75 -0.05
C ALA A 121 -6.69 15.11 1.04
N LYS A 122 -6.81 15.54 2.29
CA LYS A 122 -6.04 15.04 3.43
C LYS A 122 -6.93 14.91 4.68
N PRO A 123 -6.83 13.81 5.45
CA PRO A 123 -7.50 13.68 6.73
C PRO A 123 -6.78 14.45 7.83
N ASP A 124 -7.48 14.63 8.96
CA ASP A 124 -6.86 15.04 10.21
C ASP A 124 -5.73 14.09 10.64
N ALA A 125 -4.66 14.64 11.21
CA ALA A 125 -3.46 13.89 11.57
C ALA A 125 -3.70 12.91 12.72
N ARG A 126 -4.51 13.29 13.73
CA ARG A 126 -4.84 12.41 14.87
C ARG A 126 -5.72 11.26 14.40
N TRP A 127 -6.72 11.57 13.58
CA TRP A 127 -7.56 10.56 12.96
C TRP A 127 -6.74 9.56 12.13
N LEU A 128 -5.77 10.06 11.35
CA LEU A 128 -4.92 9.20 10.52
C LEU A 128 -4.00 8.30 11.36
N SER A 129 -3.44 8.83 12.45
CA SER A 129 -2.64 8.04 13.40
C SER A 129 -3.46 6.90 14.00
N HIS A 130 -4.69 7.18 14.44
CA HIS A 130 -5.60 6.17 14.95
C HIS A 130 -5.96 5.11 13.89
N ALA A 131 -6.24 5.52 12.65
CA ALA A 131 -6.50 4.60 11.56
C ALA A 131 -5.31 3.68 11.23
N LYS A 132 -4.07 4.19 11.29
CA LYS A 132 -2.86 3.37 11.11
C LYS A 132 -2.73 2.32 12.19
N ARG A 133 -2.91 2.71 13.46
CA ARG A 133 -2.85 1.79 14.60
C ARG A 133 -3.92 0.70 14.49
N GLN A 134 -5.18 1.07 14.21
CA GLN A 134 -6.25 0.10 14.00
C GLN A 134 -6.01 -0.85 12.84
N LYS A 135 -5.33 -0.39 11.78
CA LYS A 135 -4.95 -1.27 10.67
C LYS A 135 -3.89 -2.27 11.12
N ALA A 136 -2.84 -1.81 11.80
CA ALA A 136 -1.78 -2.68 12.30
C ALA A 136 -2.34 -3.74 13.28
N GLU A 137 -3.27 -3.34 14.14
CA GLU A 137 -4.01 -4.25 15.03
C GLU A 137 -4.80 -5.31 14.27
N ARG A 138 -5.62 -4.89 13.29
CA ARG A 138 -6.40 -5.82 12.46
C ARG A 138 -5.51 -6.82 11.72
N GLU A 139 -4.36 -6.37 11.22
CA GLU A 139 -3.38 -7.24 10.56
C GLU A 139 -2.76 -8.26 11.54
N LEU A 140 -2.41 -7.85 12.76
CA LEU A 140 -1.93 -8.77 13.80
C LEU A 140 -3.00 -9.80 14.21
N VAL A 141 -4.23 -9.34 14.44
CA VAL A 141 -5.34 -10.22 14.80
C VAL A 141 -5.62 -11.22 13.69
N ALA A 142 -5.62 -10.79 12.43
CA ALA A 142 -5.79 -11.69 11.29
C ALA A 142 -4.72 -12.79 11.26
N MET A 143 -3.45 -12.43 11.53
CA MET A 143 -2.34 -13.39 11.58
C MET A 143 -2.50 -14.46 12.66
N LEU A 144 -3.21 -14.19 13.77
CA LEU A 144 -3.49 -15.22 14.79
C LEU A 144 -4.37 -16.38 14.28
N TYR A 145 -5.03 -16.21 13.13
CA TYR A 145 -5.86 -17.24 12.49
C TYR A 145 -5.17 -17.89 11.28
N GLU A 146 -3.97 -17.43 10.91
CA GLU A 146 -3.20 -18.01 9.81
C GLU A 146 -2.44 -19.26 10.26
N SER A 147 -2.22 -20.20 9.35
CA SER A 147 -1.30 -21.31 9.58
C SER A 147 0.13 -20.78 9.72
N THR A 148 0.85 -21.23 10.75
CA THR A 148 2.26 -20.89 10.95
C THR A 148 3.11 -21.51 9.84
N ASP A 149 3.74 -20.64 9.05
CA ASP A 149 4.76 -21.00 8.05
C ASP A 149 6.15 -20.53 8.51
N GLU A 150 7.21 -20.92 7.79
CA GLU A 150 8.59 -20.51 8.10
C GLU A 150 8.77 -18.98 8.16
N ASP A 151 7.91 -18.25 7.43
CA ASP A 151 7.93 -16.79 7.30
C ASP A 151 7.08 -16.05 8.35
N PHE A 152 6.31 -16.78 9.16
CA PHE A 152 5.28 -16.24 10.04
C PHE A 152 5.87 -15.27 11.07
N GLU A 153 6.94 -15.68 11.74
CA GLU A 153 7.57 -14.92 12.82
C GLU A 153 8.10 -13.57 12.34
N GLY A 154 8.81 -13.55 11.20
CA GLY A 154 9.29 -12.29 10.62
C GLY A 154 8.15 -11.36 10.20
N ARG A 155 7.04 -11.91 9.68
CA ARG A 155 5.83 -11.10 9.38
C ARG A 155 5.22 -10.56 10.67
N TRP A 156 5.10 -11.39 11.69
CA TRP A 156 4.54 -11.04 13.00
C TRP A 156 5.32 -9.90 13.65
N ILE A 157 6.64 -10.00 13.67
CA ILE A 157 7.53 -8.98 14.23
C ILE A 157 7.36 -7.64 13.50
N VAL A 158 7.35 -7.61 12.17
CA VAL A 158 7.15 -6.34 11.42
C VAL A 158 5.80 -5.70 11.75
N LYS A 159 4.73 -6.50 11.83
CA LYS A 159 3.40 -5.99 12.18
C LYS A 159 3.32 -5.54 13.63
N GLY A 160 3.99 -6.27 14.54
CA GLY A 160 4.11 -5.94 15.95
C GLY A 160 4.83 -4.61 16.15
N LEU A 161 5.96 -4.40 15.47
CA LEU A 161 6.69 -3.13 15.50
C LEU A 161 5.82 -1.94 15.04
N ALA A 162 5.01 -2.14 13.99
CA ALA A 162 4.08 -1.11 13.52
C ALA A 162 2.98 -0.79 14.56
N TYR A 163 2.48 -1.78 15.29
CA TYR A 163 1.40 -1.60 16.26
C TYR A 163 1.88 -1.08 17.63
N PHE A 164 2.90 -1.71 18.21
CA PHE A 164 3.38 -1.42 19.56
C PHE A 164 4.33 -0.21 19.60
N HIS A 165 5.06 0.05 18.51
CA HIS A 165 6.16 1.04 18.49
C HIS A 165 6.05 2.08 17.36
N ASP A 166 4.95 2.09 16.59
CA ASP A 166 4.73 2.97 15.43
C ASP A 166 5.85 2.89 14.35
N VAL A 167 6.52 1.74 14.24
CA VAL A 167 7.61 1.52 13.27
C VAL A 167 7.09 0.79 12.02
N ALA A 168 6.69 1.54 11.00
CA ALA A 168 6.00 0.99 9.83
C ALA A 168 6.88 0.49 8.66
N ARG A 169 8.20 0.78 8.66
CA ARG A 169 9.09 0.54 7.49
C ARG A 169 10.30 -0.33 7.83
N VAL A 170 10.04 -1.53 8.33
CA VAL A 170 11.09 -2.50 8.63
C VAL A 170 11.18 -3.54 7.52
N SER A 171 12.38 -3.73 6.98
CA SER A 171 12.64 -4.80 6.02
C SER A 171 12.71 -6.12 6.76
N ARG A 172 11.83 -7.07 6.40
CA ARG A 172 11.85 -8.42 6.97
C ARG A 172 13.23 -9.08 6.86
N LYS A 173 13.92 -8.90 5.72
CA LYS A 173 15.24 -9.50 5.46
C LYS A 173 16.37 -8.89 6.29
N ALA A 174 16.17 -7.69 6.83
CA ALA A 174 17.15 -6.98 7.64
C ALA A 174 16.77 -6.96 9.13
N LEU A 175 15.76 -7.75 9.52
CA LEU A 175 15.38 -7.90 10.92
C LEU A 175 16.51 -8.58 11.67
N ILE A 176 16.91 -7.98 12.79
CA ILE A 176 17.80 -8.59 13.78
C ILE A 176 16.97 -8.70 15.04
N TYR A 177 16.67 -9.92 15.46
CA TYR A 177 15.85 -10.17 16.63
C TYR A 177 16.27 -11.45 17.35
N GLN A 178 15.95 -11.53 18.63
CA GLN A 178 16.23 -12.68 19.50
C GLN A 178 15.03 -12.93 20.41
N PRO A 179 14.67 -14.21 20.68
CA PRO A 179 13.66 -14.54 21.68
C PRO A 179 14.03 -13.95 23.04
N HIS A 180 13.06 -13.30 23.69
CA HIS A 180 13.24 -12.70 25.00
C HIS A 180 11.89 -12.54 25.72
N ASP A 181 11.83 -13.02 26.96
CA ASP A 181 10.65 -12.90 27.80
C ASP A 181 10.61 -11.54 28.51
N TYR A 182 9.46 -10.86 28.48
CA TYR A 182 9.26 -9.61 29.20
C TYR A 182 8.08 -9.76 30.16
N ARG A 183 8.35 -9.60 31.47
CA ARG A 183 7.35 -9.71 32.54
C ARG A 183 6.53 -11.02 32.48
N GLY A 184 7.19 -12.14 32.15
CA GLY A 184 6.54 -13.45 32.05
C GLY A 184 5.77 -13.70 30.76
N VAL A 185 5.87 -12.81 29.76
CA VAL A 185 5.27 -12.97 28.44
C VAL A 185 6.37 -13.27 27.44
N ALA A 186 6.23 -14.36 26.68
CA ALA A 186 7.17 -14.71 25.63
C ALA A 186 7.12 -13.70 24.48
N GLY A 187 8.28 -13.39 23.90
CA GLY A 187 8.40 -12.40 22.83
C GLY A 187 9.79 -12.34 22.23
N TYR A 188 10.07 -11.21 21.58
CA TYR A 188 11.29 -10.98 20.83
C TYR A 188 11.83 -9.59 21.13
N ASN A 189 13.11 -9.50 21.43
CA ASN A 189 13.86 -8.25 21.36
C ASN A 189 14.27 -8.03 19.91
N VAL A 190 13.98 -6.86 19.37
CA VAL A 190 14.24 -6.48 17.99
C VAL A 190 15.10 -5.24 17.94
N THR A 191 16.26 -5.34 17.29
CA THR A 191 17.17 -4.21 17.13
C THR A 191 16.74 -3.39 15.92
N HIS A 192 16.37 -2.14 16.16
CA HIS A 192 15.99 -1.20 15.10
C HIS A 192 16.62 0.17 15.36
N LYS A 193 17.44 0.64 14.40
CA LYS A 193 18.15 1.94 14.48
C LYS A 193 18.99 2.13 15.77
N GLY A 194 19.55 1.06 16.31
CA GLY A 194 20.36 1.10 17.53
C GLY A 194 19.55 1.01 18.84
N GLU A 195 18.23 0.98 18.76
CA GLU A 195 17.35 0.76 19.91
C GLU A 195 16.87 -0.70 19.93
N THR A 196 16.66 -1.24 21.14
CA THR A 196 16.06 -2.56 21.34
C THR A 196 14.60 -2.41 21.70
N LEU A 197 13.72 -2.88 20.83
CA LEU A 197 12.26 -2.85 21.02
C LEU A 197 11.76 -4.26 21.31
N TRP A 198 10.83 -4.40 22.25
CA TRP A 198 10.25 -5.70 22.57
C TRP A 198 8.89 -5.90 21.90
N VAL A 199 8.66 -7.05 21.28
CA VAL A 199 7.40 -7.44 20.63
C VAL A 199 6.93 -8.78 21.22
N PRO A 200 5.68 -8.91 21.70
CA PRO A 200 5.17 -10.19 22.21
C PRO A 200 5.10 -11.25 21.11
N SER A 201 5.28 -12.52 21.46
CA SER A 201 5.07 -13.63 20.53
C SER A 201 3.59 -13.87 20.28
N ALA A 202 3.26 -14.41 19.11
CA ALA A 202 1.88 -14.79 18.78
C ALA A 202 1.35 -15.88 19.74
N SER A 203 2.22 -16.79 20.19
CA SER A 203 1.87 -17.86 21.12
C SER A 203 1.50 -17.36 22.52
N SER A 204 1.92 -16.14 22.87
CA SER A 204 1.59 -15.50 24.15
C SER A 204 0.15 -15.03 24.24
N TYR A 205 -0.58 -14.99 23.11
CA TYR A 205 -1.99 -14.67 23.08
C TYR A 205 -2.82 -15.94 23.31
N GLN A 206 -3.14 -16.23 24.57
CA GLN A 206 -4.12 -17.26 24.89
C GLN A 206 -5.52 -16.77 24.49
N ARG A 207 -6.23 -17.54 23.65
CA ARG A 207 -7.66 -17.33 23.40
C ARG A 207 -8.39 -17.53 24.73
N SER A 208 -8.95 -16.47 25.32
CA SER A 208 -10.11 -16.63 26.17
C SER A 208 -11.26 -17.07 25.27
N VAL A 209 -11.44 -18.38 25.12
CA VAL A 209 -12.66 -18.95 24.57
C VAL A 209 -13.75 -18.58 25.56
N HIS A 210 -14.44 -17.46 25.29
CA HIS A 210 -15.68 -17.14 25.97
C HIS A 210 -16.67 -18.23 25.55
N SER A 211 -16.81 -19.24 26.40
CA SER A 211 -17.90 -20.20 26.30
C SER A 211 -19.18 -19.44 26.61
N ASN A 212 -20.09 -19.40 25.65
CA ASN A 212 -21.49 -19.01 25.88
C ASN A 212 -22.16 -19.99 26.85
#